data_AF-M5VI06-F1
#
_entry.id   AF-M5VI06-F1
#
_cell.length_a   1.000
_cell.length_b   1.000
_cell.length_c   1.000
_cell.angle_alpha   90.00
_cell.angle_beta   90.00
_cell.angle_gamma   90.00
#
_symmetry.space_group_name_H-M   'P 1'
#
loop_
_entity.id
_entity.type
_entity.pdbx_description
1 polymer ?
#
loop_
_entity_poly.entity_id
_entity_poly.type
_entity_poly.pdbx_seq_one_letter_code
_entity_poly.pdbx_strand_id
1 'polypeptide(L)'
;MGFCDLHEFNLALIAKAAEAIAKIKFASTRNKDRLVWPFEKNGCYSVKSGYHWLHSSSITRQQNRPSSSRNADAVCWKFVWRIKAPPKIGNFI
;
A
#
# COMPACT_ATOMS: atom_id res chain seq x y z
N MET A 1 -18.67 13.25 40.65
CA MET A 1 -18.15 12.30 39.63
C MET A 1 -17.36 13.14 38.63
N GLY A 2 -16.19 13.61 39.04
CA GLY A 2 -15.47 14.70 38.40
C GLY A 2 -14.32 14.18 37.56
N PHE A 3 -14.21 14.71 36.35
CA PHE A 3 -13.16 14.48 35.37
C PHE A 3 -11.77 14.38 36.03
N CYS A 4 -11.25 13.15 36.14
CA CYS A 4 -9.87 12.93 36.55
C CYS A 4 -8.95 13.52 35.47
N ASP A 5 -8.05 14.37 35.94
CA ASP A 5 -7.27 15.36 35.22
C ASP A 5 -6.61 14.83 33.93
N LEU A 6 -7.20 15.15 32.78
CA LEU A 6 -6.63 14.87 31.45
C LEU A 6 -5.21 15.44 31.29
N HIS A 7 -4.91 16.52 32.02
CA HIS A 7 -3.59 17.12 32.03
C HIS A 7 -2.53 16.19 32.63
N GLU A 8 -2.84 15.60 33.78
CA GLU A 8 -1.94 14.69 34.49
C GLU A 8 -1.70 13.40 33.69
N PHE A 9 -2.75 12.87 33.06
CA PHE A 9 -2.63 11.74 32.14
C PHE A 9 -1.74 12.07 30.93
N ASN A 10 -1.91 13.23 30.32
CA ASN A 10 -1.11 13.65 29.16
C ASN A 10 0.37 13.84 29.54
N LEU A 11 0.64 14.42 30.71
CA LEU A 11 2.01 14.54 31.25
C LEU A 11 2.67 13.17 31.44
N ALA A 12 1.95 12.21 32.01
CA ALA A 12 2.45 10.85 32.19
C ALA A 12 2.72 10.15 30.86
N LEU A 13 1.87 10.37 29.84
CA LEU A 13 2.05 9.82 28.50
C LEU A 13 3.27 10.42 27.80
N ILE A 14 3.48 11.74 27.91
CA ILE A 14 4.65 12.43 27.37
C ILE A 14 5.95 11.94 28.05
N ALA A 15 5.94 11.78 29.37
CA ALA A 15 7.10 11.27 30.10
C ALA A 15 7.48 9.85 29.63
N LYS A 16 6.50 8.96 29.48
CA LYS A 16 6.73 7.62 28.92
C LYS A 16 7.21 7.64 27.48
N ALA A 17 6.65 8.51 26.64
CA ALA A 17 7.10 8.67 25.26
C ALA A 17 8.54 9.17 25.19
N ALA A 18 8.92 10.15 26.01
CA ALA A 18 10.28 10.67 26.09
C ALA A 18 11.29 9.58 26.51
N GLU A 19 10.96 8.78 27.52
CA GLU A 19 11.79 7.63 27.92
C GLU A 19 11.93 6.59 26.80
N ALA A 20 10.85 6.30 26.08
CA ALA A 20 10.88 5.35 24.97
C ALA A 20 11.77 5.86 23.83
N ILE A 21 11.66 7.14 23.47
CA ILE A 21 12.49 7.79 22.45
C ILE A 21 13.96 7.77 22.86
N ALA A 22 14.28 8.10 24.12
CA ALA A 22 15.64 8.10 24.63
C ALA A 22 16.30 6.70 24.60
N LYS A 23 15.50 5.62 24.69
CA LYS A 23 15.98 4.24 24.60
C LYS A 23 16.27 3.78 23.17
N ILE A 24 15.81 4.52 22.14
CA ILE A 24 16.12 4.21 20.75
C ILE A 24 17.61 4.46 20.51
N LYS A 25 18.37 3.39 20.32
CA LYS A 25 19.79 3.49 19.96
C LYS A 25 19.90 4.02 18.54
N PHE A 26 20.41 5.23 18.39
CA PHE A 26 20.82 5.74 17.09
C PHE A 26 21.99 4.91 16.58
N ALA A 27 21.96 4.53 15.30
CA ALA A 27 23.12 3.94 14.65
C ALA A 27 24.30 4.92 14.77
N SER A 28 25.51 4.42 15.03
CA SER A 28 26.67 5.29 15.23
C SER A 28 26.81 6.27 14.07
N THR A 29 27.11 7.53 14.36
CA THR A 29 27.36 8.62 13.39
C THR A 29 28.45 8.31 12.35
N ARG A 30 29.19 7.22 12.53
CA ARG A 30 30.19 6.74 11.57
C ARG A 30 29.60 6.12 10.31
N ASN A 31 28.34 5.69 10.34
CA ASN A 31 27.68 5.09 9.17
C ASN A 31 26.85 6.15 8.44
N LYS A 32 27.03 6.25 7.13
CA LYS A 32 26.21 7.11 6.28
C LYS A 32 24.78 6.56 6.22
N ASP A 33 23.79 7.45 6.20
CA ASP A 33 22.41 7.07 5.95
C ASP A 33 22.27 6.35 4.60
N ARG A 34 21.36 5.38 4.56
CA ARG A 34 21.03 4.65 3.34
C ARG A 34 19.53 4.45 3.21
N LEU A 35 19.06 4.46 1.97
CA LEU A 35 17.70 4.01 1.65
C LEU A 35 17.63 2.50 1.81
N VAL A 36 16.63 2.02 2.54
CA VAL A 36 16.36 0.58 2.74
C VAL A 36 14.93 0.29 2.30
N TRP A 37 14.79 -0.58 1.32
CA TRP A 37 13.51 -1.09 0.86
C TRP A 37 13.06 -2.27 1.74
N PRO A 38 11.97 -2.16 2.51
CA PRO A 38 11.62 -3.14 3.53
C PRO A 38 11.04 -4.44 2.98
N PHE A 39 10.66 -4.47 1.70
CA PHE A 39 10.03 -5.63 1.05
C PHE A 39 11.04 -6.60 0.44
N GLU A 40 12.34 -6.36 0.61
CA GLU A 40 13.41 -7.24 0.17
C GLU A 40 14.47 -7.40 1.26
N LYS A 41 15.00 -8.62 1.43
CA LYS A 41 15.96 -8.95 2.50
C LYS A 41 17.28 -8.21 2.38
N ASN A 42 17.69 -7.90 1.15
CA ASN A 42 18.90 -7.12 0.86
C ASN A 42 18.69 -5.61 1.05
N GLY A 43 17.45 -5.15 1.29
CA GLY A 43 17.12 -3.74 1.40
C GLY A 43 17.16 -2.98 0.07
N CYS A 44 17.35 -3.66 -1.06
CA CYS A 44 17.42 -3.04 -2.38
C CYS A 44 16.03 -3.02 -3.02
N TYR A 45 15.71 -1.90 -3.66
CA TYR A 45 14.49 -1.79 -4.45
C TYR A 45 14.58 -2.63 -5.73
N SER A 46 13.48 -3.28 -6.10
CA SER A 46 13.30 -3.90 -7.41
C SER A 46 11.93 -3.52 -7.97
N VAL A 47 11.81 -3.36 -9.30
CA VAL A 47 10.52 -3.09 -9.95
C VAL A 47 9.47 -4.13 -9.56
N LYS A 48 9.90 -5.40 -9.49
CA LYS A 48 9.05 -6.52 -9.05
C LYS A 48 8.51 -6.32 -7.64
N SER A 49 9.37 -6.06 -6.66
CA SER A 49 8.93 -5.85 -5.26
C SER A 49 8.08 -4.58 -5.10
N GLY A 50 8.41 -3.51 -5.83
CA GLY A 50 7.59 -2.30 -5.92
C GLY A 50 6.20 -2.57 -6.48
N TYR A 51 6.11 -3.35 -7.55
CA TYR A 51 4.83 -3.76 -8.13
C TYR A 51 4.02 -4.61 -7.15
N HIS A 52 4.65 -5.60 -6.49
CA HIS A 52 3.97 -6.42 -5.48
C HIS A 52 3.43 -5.57 -4.31
N TRP A 53 4.21 -4.61 -3.82
CA TRP A 53 3.78 -3.70 -2.75
C TRP A 53 2.61 -2.81 -3.18
N LEU A 54 2.66 -2.25 -4.40
CA LEU A 54 1.55 -1.47 -4.95
C LEU A 54 0.31 -2.33 -5.16
N HIS A 55 0.47 -3.55 -5.65
CA HIS A 55 -0.64 -4.46 -5.88
C HIS A 55 -1.29 -4.89 -4.55
N SER A 56 -0.49 -5.28 -3.54
CA SER A 56 -0.98 -5.69 -2.23
C SER A 56 -1.67 -4.54 -1.49
N SER A 57 -1.13 -3.33 -1.58
CA SER A 57 -1.78 -2.12 -1.03
C SER A 57 -3.02 -1.70 -1.82
N SER A 58 -3.05 -1.98 -3.13
CA SER A 58 -4.23 -1.71 -3.97
C SER A 58 -5.37 -2.68 -3.71
N ILE A 59 -5.11 -3.95 -3.35
CA ILE A 59 -6.15 -4.93 -2.98
C ILE A 59 -6.97 -4.41 -1.79
N THR A 60 -6.33 -3.78 -0.80
CA THR A 60 -7.01 -3.09 0.30
C THR A 60 -7.85 -1.89 -0.17
N ARG A 61 -7.47 -1.24 -1.28
CA ARG A 61 -8.19 -0.09 -1.88
C ARG A 61 -9.23 -0.49 -2.95
N GLN A 62 -9.29 -1.76 -3.38
CA GLN A 62 -10.14 -2.21 -4.49
C GLN A 62 -11.64 -2.29 -4.18
N GLN A 63 -12.07 -2.02 -2.95
CA GLN A 63 -13.50 -1.84 -2.66
C GLN A 63 -14.12 -0.66 -3.46
N ASN A 64 -13.32 0.30 -3.94
CA ASN A 64 -13.79 1.47 -4.69
C ASN A 64 -13.48 1.47 -6.20
N ARG A 65 -13.09 0.34 -6.81
CA ARG A 65 -12.79 0.30 -8.26
C ARG A 65 -14.05 -0.06 -9.06
N PRO A 66 -14.43 0.71 -10.10
CA PRO A 66 -15.63 0.43 -10.90
C PRO A 66 -15.57 -1.00 -11.45
N SER A 67 -16.67 -1.73 -11.25
CA SER A 67 -16.82 -3.17 -11.49
C SER A 67 -16.67 -3.62 -12.95
N SER A 68 -16.48 -2.67 -13.88
CA SER A 68 -16.58 -2.91 -15.32
C SER A 68 -15.54 -3.90 -15.88
N SER A 69 -14.43 -4.14 -15.17
CA SER A 69 -13.39 -5.07 -15.64
C SER A 69 -13.44 -6.46 -15.01
N ARG A 70 -14.31 -6.72 -14.03
CA ARG A 70 -14.30 -8.01 -13.31
C ARG A 70 -15.26 -9.05 -13.88
N ASN A 71 -16.32 -8.62 -14.56
CA ASN A 71 -17.43 -9.51 -14.94
C ASN A 71 -17.82 -9.40 -16.41
N ALA A 72 -16.89 -9.12 -17.33
CA ALA A 72 -17.17 -9.41 -18.73
C ALA A 72 -17.13 -10.94 -18.88
N ASP A 73 -18.31 -11.54 -18.81
CA ASP A 73 -18.53 -12.98 -18.93
C ASP A 73 -17.69 -13.53 -20.10
N ALA A 74 -17.00 -14.66 -19.90
CA ALA A 74 -16.20 -15.29 -20.95
C ALA A 74 -17.06 -15.58 -22.20
N VAL A 75 -18.38 -15.77 -22.01
CA VAL A 75 -19.36 -15.88 -23.09
C VAL A 75 -19.49 -14.58 -23.89
N CYS A 76 -19.51 -13.43 -23.21
CA CYS A 76 -19.59 -12.11 -23.84
C CYS A 76 -18.37 -11.85 -24.73
N TRP A 77 -17.16 -12.10 -24.24
CA TRP A 77 -15.94 -11.96 -25.05
C TRP A 77 -15.93 -12.91 -26.24
N LYS A 78 -16.32 -14.18 -26.05
CA LYS A 78 -16.45 -15.13 -27.17
C LYS A 78 -17.44 -14.64 -28.24
N PHE A 79 -18.51 -13.98 -27.83
CA PHE A 79 -19.46 -13.38 -28.76
C PHE A 79 -18.82 -12.21 -29.52
N VAL A 80 -18.20 -11.26 -28.83
CA VAL A 80 -17.51 -10.10 -29.42
C VAL A 80 -16.48 -10.53 -30.48
N TRP A 81 -15.61 -11.49 -30.15
CA TRP A 81 -14.58 -11.99 -31.07
C TRP A 81 -15.12 -12.79 -32.27
N ARG A 82 -16.38 -13.25 -32.21
CA ARG A 82 -17.03 -14.02 -33.28
C ARG A 82 -17.82 -13.13 -34.25
N ILE A 83 -17.99 -11.85 -33.93
CA ILE A 83 -18.64 -10.90 -34.83
C ILE A 83 -17.77 -10.75 -36.08
N LYS A 84 -18.35 -11.01 -37.26
CA LYS A 84 -17.73 -10.69 -38.55
C LYS A 84 -17.83 -9.18 -38.80
N ALA A 85 -17.08 -8.40 -38.04
CA ALA A 85 -16.89 -6.98 -38.28
C ALA A 85 -15.55 -6.74 -38.97
N PRO A 86 -15.41 -5.68 -39.76
CA PRO A 86 -14.10 -5.19 -40.18
C PRO A 86 -13.16 -5.04 -38.97
N PRO A 87 -11.88 -5.44 -39.05
CA PRO A 87 -10.94 -5.45 -37.91
C PRO A 87 -10.86 -4.11 -37.17
N LYS A 88 -11.12 -3.01 -37.89
CA LYS A 88 -11.13 -1.66 -37.37
C LYS A 88 -12.16 -1.45 -36.25
N ILE A 89 -13.30 -2.15 -36.28
CA ILE A 89 -14.39 -2.02 -35.31
C ILE A 89 -14.14 -2.88 -34.07
N GLY A 90 -13.49 -4.05 -34.22
CA GLY A 90 -13.19 -4.95 -33.10
C GLY A 90 -12.23 -4.34 -32.07
N ASN A 91 -11.37 -3.39 -32.48
CA ASN A 91 -10.44 -2.71 -31.57
C ASN A 91 -11.09 -1.66 -30.66
N PHE A 92 -12.35 -1.27 -30.93
CA PHE A 92 -13.08 -0.27 -30.14
C PHE A 92 -14.07 -0.87 -29.14
N ILE A 93 -14.22 -2.21 -29.14
CA ILE A 93 -15.08 -2.97 -28.22
C ILE A 93 -14.21 -3.57 -27.12
#